data_AF-A0A838WX06-F1
#
_entry.id   AF-A0A838WX06-F1
#
_cell.length_a   1.000
_cell.length_b   1.000
_cell.length_c   1.000
_cell.angle_alpha   90.00
_cell.angle_beta   90.00
_cell.angle_gamma   90.00
#
_symmetry.space_group_name_H-M   'P 1'
#
loop_
_entity.id
_entity.type
_entity.pdbx_description
1 polymer ?
#
loop_
_entity_poly.entity_id
_entity_poly.type
_entity_poly.pdbx_seq_one_letter_code
_entity_poly.pdbx_strand_id
1 'polypeptide(L)'
;MVNQLELPSLHQIPRQKIENHHLQNIIFPTTTICTVEELFFRNNDQVIFNYEHQILELKPGNLVSLDTYFNGFYVDNWREYTSLVDINVSLKFQGTGKVSLYNIDRLGETKTLLAQKIIKSNTTKELEEILVFKNLDISSYTGMIYLEILALEMCQISHGHFSTSEQPKQQVKIALVICTYKREKYIQKNIQLLGSHLSENPQYRNQLEVWIIDNGRTLNIEDIKDINNNLKIHLIPNKNAGGSGGFARGMLEVIENSNQFSHILLMDDDILFHPEIFNRVWVFLSLCHGKYAKEICLGSSMLRLDKKYIQHEKGAYWNRSQGFVPVKQNMDLRKLKDTLFNEVDEYIDYSGWWFFCFPVHIIKEHGLPYPFFIKVDDVEFCRRIGKKIIILNGISVWHEPFENKKNPSIEYYYFRNSMIYHSLYFEQEFSRIKAIKWFLKPLLRELFCYRYETAKSIIKATVDFLKGPHALVANHPEEKHKQVCQSEEKTSRNPDLCFVYKKYWESVEKTESKLHRFWRLLTLNGHLLPDWLFFEDDTLSDKGYSIVPSNNGRPLNTFRVKKVLYYNLTTQEGFIVKFCRREFFRIFISALWLALLMMIQLERTKRQYIDSFTKFTSPNFWETYLEIAPQSSKYGE
;
A
#
# COMPACT_ATOMS: atom_id res chain seq x y z
N MET A 1 -54.25 64.85 2.15
CA MET A 1 -53.20 64.55 1.15
C MET A 1 -51.90 64.35 1.89
N VAL A 2 -51.57 63.10 2.20
CA VAL A 2 -50.27 62.69 2.76
C VAL A 2 -49.65 61.84 1.66
N ASN A 3 -48.59 62.36 1.02
CA ASN A 3 -47.93 61.69 -0.10
C ASN A 3 -47.10 60.51 0.42
N GLN A 4 -47.43 59.32 -0.08
CA GLN A 4 -46.69 58.08 0.06
C GLN A 4 -45.31 58.23 -0.61
N LEU A 5 -44.25 58.00 0.17
CA LEU A 5 -42.92 57.72 -0.36
C LEU A 5 -42.86 56.25 -0.74
N GLU A 6 -42.60 55.99 -2.02
CA GLU A 6 -42.46 54.66 -2.61
C GLU A 6 -41.25 53.92 -2.03
N LEU A 7 -41.47 52.67 -1.60
CA LEU A 7 -40.42 51.71 -1.23
C LEU A 7 -39.69 51.23 -2.50
N PRO A 8 -38.36 51.11 -2.51
CA PRO A 8 -37.66 50.48 -3.63
C PRO A 8 -38.02 49.00 -3.71
N SER A 9 -38.28 48.55 -4.93
CA SER A 9 -38.59 47.17 -5.27
C SER A 9 -37.51 46.20 -4.76
N LEU A 10 -37.95 45.13 -4.11
CA LEU A 10 -37.15 43.94 -3.81
C LEU A 10 -36.60 43.38 -5.13
N HIS A 11 -35.38 43.79 -5.49
CA HIS A 11 -34.61 43.03 -6.46
C HIS A 11 -34.37 41.64 -5.88
N GLN A 12 -35.03 40.66 -6.51
CA GLN A 12 -34.72 39.25 -6.37
C GLN A 12 -33.23 39.08 -6.60
N ILE A 13 -32.47 38.92 -5.52
CA ILE A 13 -31.10 38.40 -5.57
C ILE A 13 -31.23 37.04 -6.27
N PRO A 14 -30.58 36.83 -7.42
CA PRO A 14 -30.63 35.54 -8.08
C PRO A 14 -30.10 34.51 -7.08
N ARG A 15 -30.89 33.46 -6.80
CA ARG A 15 -30.43 32.27 -6.11
C ARG A 15 -29.26 31.72 -6.93
N GLN A 16 -28.03 32.15 -6.63
CA GLN A 16 -26.85 31.41 -7.03
C GLN A 16 -27.08 29.99 -6.50
N LYS A 17 -27.23 29.04 -7.42
CA LYS A 17 -27.06 27.62 -7.12
C LYS A 17 -25.68 27.53 -6.48
N ILE A 18 -25.62 27.44 -5.16
CA ILE A 18 -24.41 27.03 -4.46
C ILE A 18 -24.23 25.58 -4.90
N GLU A 19 -23.37 25.35 -5.90
CA GLU A 19 -23.00 23.99 -6.29
C GLU A 19 -22.20 23.40 -5.14
N ASN A 20 -22.84 22.51 -4.38
CA ASN A 20 -22.18 21.79 -3.31
C ASN A 20 -21.12 20.86 -3.91
N HIS A 21 -19.89 20.95 -3.41
CA HIS A 21 -18.80 20.10 -3.82
C HIS A 21 -18.87 18.76 -3.09
N HIS A 22 -18.88 17.64 -3.82
CA HIS A 22 -18.90 16.30 -3.22
C HIS A 22 -17.58 16.01 -2.52
N LEU A 23 -17.63 15.53 -1.27
CA LEU A 23 -16.47 15.19 -0.47
C LEU A 23 -16.19 13.69 -0.46
N GLN A 24 -17.20 12.91 -0.11
CA GLN A 24 -17.10 11.49 0.13
C GLN A 24 -18.46 10.84 -0.08
N ASN A 25 -18.52 9.84 -0.95
CA ASN A 25 -19.71 9.00 -1.06
C ASN A 25 -19.74 7.96 0.08
N ILE A 26 -20.95 7.68 0.55
CA ILE A 26 -21.26 6.51 1.38
C ILE A 26 -21.30 5.31 0.43
N ILE A 27 -20.39 4.38 0.64
CA ILE A 27 -20.20 3.20 -0.20
C ILE A 27 -20.65 1.94 0.52
N PHE A 28 -21.05 0.93 -0.23
CA PHE A 28 -21.57 -0.33 0.32
C PHE A 28 -20.74 -1.53 -0.14
N PRO A 29 -20.87 -2.69 0.54
CA PRO A 29 -20.17 -3.90 0.17
C PRO A 29 -20.53 -4.38 -1.24
N THR A 30 -19.56 -4.96 -1.95
CA THR A 30 -19.78 -5.58 -3.27
C THR A 30 -19.14 -6.95 -3.33
N THR A 31 -19.76 -7.86 -4.08
CA THR A 31 -19.26 -9.24 -4.24
C THR A 31 -17.94 -9.30 -5.01
N THR A 32 -17.65 -8.28 -5.83
CA THR A 32 -16.43 -8.19 -6.65
C THR A 32 -15.25 -7.58 -5.90
N ILE A 33 -15.50 -6.73 -4.88
CA ILE A 33 -14.46 -6.02 -4.13
C ILE A 33 -14.38 -6.53 -2.69
N CYS A 34 -15.40 -6.32 -1.86
CA CYS A 34 -15.38 -6.70 -0.45
C CYS A 34 -16.80 -6.87 0.11
N THR A 35 -17.05 -8.02 0.74
CA THR A 35 -18.34 -8.37 1.38
C THR A 35 -18.26 -8.33 2.91
N VAL A 36 -17.20 -7.74 3.48
CA VAL A 36 -17.09 -7.59 4.94
C VAL A 36 -17.87 -6.35 5.34
N GLU A 37 -19.13 -6.54 5.69
CA GLU A 37 -20.10 -5.46 5.90
C GLU A 37 -19.65 -4.45 6.95
N GLU A 38 -18.97 -4.89 8.02
CA GLU A 38 -18.56 -4.03 9.14
C GLU A 38 -17.48 -3.00 8.78
N LEU A 39 -16.89 -3.10 7.58
CA LEU A 39 -16.05 -2.03 7.01
C LEU A 39 -16.86 -0.88 6.42
N PHE A 40 -18.14 -1.10 6.13
CA PHE A 40 -19.06 -0.19 5.46
C PHE A 40 -20.19 0.25 6.39
N PHE A 41 -20.85 -0.66 7.09
CA PHE A 41 -21.89 -0.35 8.07
C PHE A 41 -21.94 -1.38 9.21
N ARG A 42 -22.44 -0.97 10.38
CA ARG A 42 -22.75 -1.86 11.51
C ARG A 42 -24.23 -1.83 11.80
N ASN A 43 -24.77 -2.93 12.30
CA ASN A 43 -26.20 -3.06 12.57
C ASN A 43 -26.46 -3.88 13.83
N ASN A 44 -27.73 -4.02 14.20
CA ASN A 44 -28.20 -4.84 15.32
C ASN A 44 -28.70 -6.24 14.89
N ASP A 45 -28.03 -6.87 13.92
CA ASP A 45 -28.23 -8.23 13.41
C ASP A 45 -29.59 -8.52 12.72
N GLN A 46 -30.35 -7.49 12.34
CA GLN A 46 -31.66 -7.63 11.67
C GLN A 46 -31.79 -6.88 10.33
N VAL A 47 -30.71 -6.26 9.88
CA VAL A 47 -30.67 -5.48 8.63
C VAL A 47 -30.29 -6.39 7.47
N ILE A 48 -30.94 -6.22 6.32
CA ILE A 48 -30.67 -7.00 5.11
C ILE A 48 -30.02 -6.07 4.08
N PHE A 49 -28.87 -6.50 3.52
CA PHE A 49 -28.26 -5.81 2.39
C PHE A 49 -28.46 -6.61 1.11
N ASN A 50 -29.16 -6.01 0.14
CA ASN A 50 -29.36 -6.57 -1.18
C ASN A 50 -28.15 -6.24 -2.06
N TYR A 51 -27.24 -7.20 -2.24
CA TYR A 51 -26.02 -7.06 -3.03
C TYR A 51 -26.27 -6.81 -4.52
N GLU A 52 -27.36 -7.32 -5.08
CA GLU A 52 -27.67 -7.20 -6.51
C GLU A 52 -28.11 -5.77 -6.85
N HIS A 53 -28.96 -5.18 -6.02
CA HIS A 53 -29.46 -3.81 -6.23
C HIS A 53 -28.66 -2.75 -5.46
N GLN A 54 -27.71 -3.15 -4.62
CA GLN A 54 -26.94 -2.27 -3.74
C GLN A 54 -27.86 -1.43 -2.82
N ILE A 55 -28.84 -2.10 -2.20
CA ILE A 55 -29.85 -1.47 -1.33
C ILE A 55 -29.77 -2.07 0.07
N LEU A 56 -29.68 -1.19 1.07
CA LEU A 56 -29.79 -1.52 2.48
C LEU A 56 -31.24 -1.40 2.92
N GLU A 57 -31.83 -2.51 3.39
CA GLU A 57 -33.21 -2.60 3.82
C GLU A 57 -33.32 -2.70 5.34
N LEU A 58 -34.07 -1.79 5.94
CA LEU A 58 -34.27 -1.72 7.39
C LEU A 58 -35.76 -1.88 7.71
N LYS A 59 -36.06 -2.82 8.61
CA LYS A 59 -37.41 -2.94 9.20
C LYS A 59 -37.59 -1.95 10.36
N PRO A 60 -38.83 -1.60 10.72
CA PRO A 60 -39.09 -0.74 11.88
C PRO A 60 -38.35 -1.22 13.13
N GLY A 61 -37.66 -0.29 13.80
CA GLY A 61 -36.84 -0.56 14.99
C GLY A 61 -35.40 -1.03 14.70
N ASN A 62 -35.03 -1.27 13.44
CA ASN A 62 -33.65 -1.60 13.08
C ASN A 62 -32.79 -0.34 12.93
N LEU A 63 -31.53 -0.47 13.33
CA LEU A 63 -30.55 0.61 13.36
C LEU A 63 -29.35 0.22 12.52
N VAL A 64 -28.92 1.15 11.67
CA VAL A 64 -27.63 1.07 10.98
C VAL A 64 -26.75 2.22 11.44
N SER A 65 -25.50 1.91 11.74
CA SER A 65 -24.43 2.86 12.03
C SER A 65 -23.39 2.86 10.93
N LEU A 66 -22.96 4.05 10.51
CA LEU A 66 -21.91 4.29 9.52
C LEU A 66 -20.59 4.73 10.18
N ASP A 67 -20.36 4.39 11.43
CA ASP A 67 -19.13 4.64 12.21
C ASP A 67 -17.94 3.77 11.74
N THR A 68 -17.85 3.50 10.45
CA THR A 68 -16.99 2.47 9.85
C THR A 68 -15.78 3.05 9.12
N TYR A 69 -14.82 2.18 8.80
CA TYR A 69 -13.58 2.58 8.13
C TYR A 69 -13.82 3.34 6.82
N PHE A 70 -14.77 2.89 5.99
CA PHE A 70 -15.07 3.55 4.72
C PHE A 70 -16.04 4.72 4.84
N ASN A 71 -17.06 4.65 5.69
CA ASN A 71 -18.16 5.62 5.67
C ASN A 71 -18.12 6.68 6.77
N GLY A 72 -17.26 6.52 7.77
CA GLY A 72 -16.94 7.59 8.71
C GLY A 72 -16.28 8.77 8.00
N PHE A 73 -16.61 9.99 8.42
CA PHE A 73 -15.97 11.22 7.98
C PHE A 73 -14.95 11.68 9.03
N TYR A 74 -13.67 11.38 8.79
CA TYR A 74 -12.58 11.60 9.76
C TYR A 74 -12.07 13.03 9.69
N VAL A 75 -12.50 13.89 10.61
CA VAL A 75 -12.36 15.36 10.48
C VAL A 75 -10.94 15.88 10.65
N ASP A 76 -10.08 15.17 11.37
CA ASP A 76 -8.79 15.67 11.83
C ASP A 76 -7.88 16.10 10.66
N ASN A 77 -7.68 15.20 9.68
CA ASN A 77 -6.85 15.49 8.51
C ASN A 77 -7.45 16.57 7.60
N TRP A 78 -8.78 16.61 7.44
CA TRP A 78 -9.43 17.66 6.64
C TRP A 78 -9.21 19.03 7.27
N ARG A 79 -9.37 19.15 8.59
CA ARG A 79 -9.18 20.41 9.31
C ARG A 79 -7.73 20.89 9.28
N GLU A 80 -6.77 19.97 9.38
CA GLU A 80 -5.35 20.34 9.41
C GLU A 80 -4.83 20.80 8.05
N TYR A 81 -5.20 20.09 6.97
CA TYR A 81 -4.54 20.24 5.67
C TYR A 81 -5.38 20.92 4.60
N THR A 82 -6.70 21.02 4.81
CA THR A 82 -7.63 21.59 3.81
C THR A 82 -8.29 22.86 4.33
N SER A 83 -9.07 23.51 3.47
CA SER A 83 -9.86 24.70 3.81
C SER A 83 -11.28 24.36 4.27
N LEU A 84 -11.57 23.08 4.51
CA LEU A 84 -12.91 22.61 4.84
C LEU A 84 -13.37 23.08 6.22
N VAL A 85 -14.51 23.79 6.25
CA VAL A 85 -15.13 24.31 7.49
C VAL A 85 -16.51 23.72 7.75
N ASP A 86 -17.23 23.32 6.72
CA ASP A 86 -18.60 22.79 6.82
C ASP A 86 -18.82 21.53 6.00
N ILE A 87 -19.79 20.72 6.45
CA ILE A 87 -20.31 19.58 5.70
C ILE A 87 -21.84 19.62 5.58
N ASN A 88 -22.31 19.01 4.50
CA ASN A 88 -23.68 18.69 4.18
C ASN A 88 -23.82 17.17 4.08
N VAL A 89 -25.01 16.64 4.37
CA VAL A 89 -25.29 15.21 4.27
C VAL A 89 -26.54 14.97 3.46
N SER A 90 -26.42 14.17 2.40
CA SER A 90 -27.52 13.73 1.56
C SER A 90 -27.63 12.21 1.57
N LEU A 91 -28.86 11.70 1.54
CA LEU A 91 -29.16 10.26 1.45
C LEU A 91 -30.18 10.01 0.35
N LYS A 92 -29.96 8.98 -0.46
CA LYS A 92 -30.96 8.43 -1.38
C LYS A 92 -31.77 7.39 -0.63
N PHE A 93 -32.99 7.78 -0.24
CA PHE A 93 -33.76 7.17 0.84
C PHE A 93 -35.23 6.97 0.46
N GLN A 94 -35.83 5.90 0.97
CA GLN A 94 -37.26 5.60 0.87
C GLN A 94 -37.78 5.15 2.23
N GLY A 95 -39.02 5.50 2.56
CA GLY A 95 -39.67 5.16 3.84
C GLY A 95 -39.66 6.31 4.84
N THR A 96 -39.76 5.99 6.13
CA THR A 96 -39.73 6.95 7.24
C THR A 96 -38.68 6.53 8.26
N GLY A 97 -37.66 7.35 8.47
CA GLY A 97 -36.52 7.03 9.33
C GLY A 97 -36.01 8.22 10.11
N LYS A 98 -35.39 7.95 11.25
CA LYS A 98 -34.70 8.94 12.07
C LYS A 98 -33.21 8.87 11.79
N VAL A 99 -32.67 9.93 11.19
CA VAL A 99 -31.24 10.08 10.92
C VAL A 99 -30.62 10.93 12.00
N SER A 100 -29.57 10.43 12.61
CA SER A 100 -28.81 11.09 13.67
C SER A 100 -27.37 11.25 13.21
N LEU A 101 -26.80 12.43 13.39
CA LEU A 101 -25.41 12.70 13.10
C LEU A 101 -24.65 12.80 14.41
N TYR A 102 -23.60 11.99 14.55
CA TYR A 102 -22.75 11.97 15.73
C TYR A 102 -21.34 12.42 15.40
N ASN A 103 -20.69 13.04 16.39
CA ASN A 103 -19.24 13.10 16.47
C ASN A 103 -18.77 12.16 17.57
N ILE A 104 -17.69 11.43 17.31
CA ILE A 104 -16.93 10.71 18.32
C ILE A 104 -15.48 11.17 18.25
N ASP A 105 -14.91 11.53 19.40
CA ASP A 105 -13.54 12.01 19.46
C ASP A 105 -12.52 10.91 19.07
N ARG A 106 -11.27 11.31 18.84
CA ARG A 106 -10.20 10.42 18.39
C ARG A 106 -9.85 9.29 19.38
N LEU A 107 -10.17 9.46 20.66
CA LEU A 107 -9.90 8.45 21.68
C LEU A 107 -11.10 7.51 21.87
N GLY A 108 -12.26 7.86 21.29
CA GLY A 108 -13.51 7.14 21.46
C GLY A 108 -14.16 7.35 22.83
N GLU A 109 -13.80 8.42 23.54
CA GLU A 109 -14.24 8.67 24.92
C GLU A 109 -15.57 9.44 24.95
N THR A 110 -15.71 10.44 24.08
CA THR A 110 -16.88 11.32 24.01
C THR A 110 -17.64 11.09 22.72
N LYS A 111 -18.91 10.68 22.84
CA LYS A 111 -19.88 10.63 21.75
C LYS A 111 -20.89 11.77 21.91
N THR A 112 -20.97 12.63 20.92
CA THR A 112 -21.84 13.82 20.92
C THR A 112 -22.83 13.75 19.77
N LEU A 113 -24.12 13.90 20.07
CA LEU A 113 -25.16 14.07 19.05
C LEU A 113 -25.10 15.49 18.49
N LEU A 114 -24.77 15.64 17.22
CA LEU A 114 -24.65 16.94 16.55
C LEU A 114 -26.00 17.43 16.04
N ALA A 115 -26.75 16.54 15.40
CA ALA A 115 -28.03 16.86 14.81
C ALA A 115 -28.88 15.59 14.68
N GLN A 116 -30.20 15.75 14.69
CA GLN A 116 -31.15 14.65 14.48
C GLN A 116 -32.32 15.16 13.64
N LYS A 117 -32.76 14.36 12.66
CA LYS A 117 -33.90 14.68 11.81
C LYS A 117 -34.69 13.41 11.48
N ILE A 118 -36.01 13.50 11.56
CA ILE A 118 -36.88 12.48 10.97
C ILE A 118 -37.08 12.86 9.50
N ILE A 119 -36.74 11.95 8.60
CA ILE A 119 -36.95 12.09 7.17
C ILE A 119 -38.04 11.12 6.74
N LYS A 120 -38.86 11.57 5.79
CA LYS A 120 -39.90 10.77 5.16
C LYS A 120 -39.82 10.99 3.67
N SER A 121 -39.76 9.91 2.90
CA SER A 121 -39.86 9.99 1.44
C SER A 121 -41.27 10.41 1.04
N ASN A 122 -41.37 11.29 0.05
CA ASN A 122 -42.65 11.74 -0.48
C ASN A 122 -43.33 10.67 -1.34
N THR A 123 -42.56 9.67 -1.80
CA THR A 123 -43.06 8.57 -2.62
C THR A 123 -42.83 7.23 -1.93
N THR A 124 -43.82 6.34 -2.01
CA THR A 124 -43.70 4.97 -1.46
C THR A 124 -43.07 3.99 -2.45
N LYS A 125 -42.74 4.42 -3.67
CA LYS A 125 -42.30 3.53 -4.76
C LYS A 125 -40.87 3.76 -5.22
N GLU A 126 -40.28 4.93 -4.99
CA GLU A 126 -38.95 5.27 -5.50
C GLU A 126 -38.06 5.88 -4.41
N LEU A 127 -36.76 5.66 -4.56
CA LEU A 127 -35.72 6.24 -3.72
C LEU A 127 -35.48 7.70 -4.11
N GLU A 128 -35.75 8.62 -3.19
CA GLU A 128 -35.58 10.07 -3.36
C GLU A 128 -34.26 10.51 -2.74
N GLU A 129 -33.55 11.44 -3.38
CA GLU A 129 -32.39 12.09 -2.76
C GLU A 129 -32.85 13.20 -1.80
N ILE A 130 -32.53 13.04 -0.53
CA ILE A 130 -32.94 13.94 0.55
C ILE A 130 -31.70 14.59 1.16
N LEU A 131 -31.63 15.92 1.10
CA LEU A 131 -30.67 16.70 1.89
C LEU A 131 -31.09 16.67 3.36
N VAL A 132 -30.39 15.86 4.16
CA VAL A 132 -30.73 15.60 5.56
C VAL A 132 -30.25 16.75 6.43
N PHE A 133 -28.97 17.07 6.34
CA PHE A 133 -28.32 18.12 7.12
C PHE A 133 -27.55 19.08 6.20
N LYS A 134 -27.52 20.36 6.58
CA LYS A 134 -26.92 21.43 5.78
C LYS A 134 -26.08 22.37 6.66
N ASN A 135 -24.94 22.81 6.13
CA ASN A 135 -24.02 23.79 6.70
C ASN A 135 -23.62 23.44 8.14
N LEU A 136 -23.26 22.18 8.38
CA LEU A 136 -22.77 21.74 9.68
C LEU A 136 -21.31 22.14 9.82
N ASP A 137 -21.05 23.08 10.72
CA ASP A 137 -19.69 23.49 11.07
C ASP A 137 -18.93 22.33 11.72
N ILE A 138 -17.77 21.97 11.16
CA ILE A 138 -16.91 20.90 11.67
C ILE A 138 -15.69 21.43 12.43
N SER A 139 -15.52 22.75 12.49
CA SER A 139 -14.30 23.41 12.99
C SER A 139 -13.98 23.14 14.46
N SER A 140 -14.94 22.69 15.26
CA SER A 140 -14.77 22.39 16.69
C SER A 140 -14.61 20.91 17.02
N TYR A 141 -14.80 20.01 16.03
CA TYR A 141 -14.83 18.56 16.27
C TYR A 141 -13.52 17.88 15.93
N THR A 142 -13.27 16.75 16.56
CA THR A 142 -12.12 15.87 16.29
C THR A 142 -12.57 14.42 16.10
N GLY A 143 -11.71 13.56 15.58
CA GLY A 143 -12.01 12.16 15.37
C GLY A 143 -12.93 11.94 14.17
N MET A 144 -14.11 11.38 14.39
CA MET A 144 -15.01 10.95 13.32
C MET A 144 -16.40 11.55 13.46
N ILE A 145 -16.97 11.99 12.34
CA ILE A 145 -18.38 12.29 12.18
C ILE A 145 -19.04 11.16 11.40
N TYR A 146 -20.19 10.67 11.85
CA TYR A 146 -20.88 9.55 11.20
C TYR A 146 -22.40 9.60 11.41
N LEU A 147 -23.12 8.80 10.63
CA LEU A 147 -24.58 8.70 10.67
C LEU A 147 -25.04 7.43 11.38
N GLU A 148 -26.13 7.58 12.13
CA GLU A 148 -26.98 6.48 12.56
C GLU A 148 -28.38 6.66 11.97
N ILE A 149 -28.92 5.59 11.37
CA ILE A 149 -30.22 5.59 10.72
C ILE A 149 -31.10 4.54 11.40
N LEU A 150 -32.10 5.01 12.13
CA LEU A 150 -33.13 4.18 12.77
C LEU A 150 -34.39 4.17 11.91
N ALA A 151 -34.81 3.00 11.47
CA ALA A 151 -36.06 2.84 10.74
C ALA A 151 -37.27 3.01 11.68
N LEU A 152 -38.16 3.96 11.37
CA LEU A 152 -39.45 4.11 12.07
C LEU A 152 -40.56 3.34 11.32
N GLU A 153 -40.47 3.32 10.00
CA GLU A 153 -41.20 2.44 9.08
C GLU A 153 -40.19 1.63 8.26
N MET A 154 -40.64 0.80 7.32
CA MET A 154 -39.73 0.13 6.39
C MET A 154 -38.93 1.17 5.60
N CYS A 155 -37.59 1.07 5.64
CA CYS A 155 -36.70 2.02 4.98
C CYS A 155 -35.77 1.32 4.00
N GLN A 156 -35.45 2.00 2.91
CA GLN A 156 -34.42 1.57 1.97
C GLN A 156 -33.42 2.71 1.75
N ILE A 157 -32.14 2.37 1.69
CA ILE A 157 -31.04 3.30 1.39
C ILE A 157 -30.19 2.69 0.29
N SER A 158 -29.93 3.41 -0.79
CA SER A 158 -29.04 2.94 -1.86
C SER A 158 -27.76 3.76 -2.02
N HIS A 159 -27.80 5.02 -1.61
CA HIS A 159 -26.68 5.93 -1.77
C HIS A 159 -26.72 7.03 -0.71
N GLY A 160 -25.60 7.69 -0.51
CA GLY A 160 -25.52 8.90 0.27
C GLY A 160 -24.15 9.54 0.09
N HIS A 161 -24.00 10.79 0.50
CA HIS A 161 -22.73 11.47 0.40
C HIS A 161 -22.59 12.60 1.41
N PHE A 162 -21.34 12.91 1.75
CA PHE A 162 -20.93 14.16 2.36
C PHE A 162 -20.55 15.14 1.25
N SER A 163 -20.98 16.39 1.37
CA SER A 163 -20.60 17.48 0.47
C SER A 163 -20.30 18.75 1.27
N THR A 164 -19.76 19.78 0.64
CA THR A 164 -19.47 21.07 1.28
C THR A 164 -19.89 22.22 0.38
N SER A 165 -20.11 23.38 0.98
CA SER A 165 -20.26 24.62 0.21
C SER A 165 -18.91 25.16 -0.31
N GLU A 166 -17.79 24.68 0.28
CA GLU A 166 -16.45 25.12 -0.09
C GLU A 166 -16.05 24.71 -1.51
N GLN A 167 -15.47 25.67 -2.23
CA GLN A 167 -15.01 25.47 -3.59
C GLN A 167 -13.54 25.03 -3.61
N PRO A 168 -13.14 24.19 -4.59
CA PRO A 168 -11.74 23.83 -4.83
C PRO A 168 -10.80 25.03 -4.80
N LYS A 169 -9.70 24.92 -4.05
CA LYS A 169 -8.65 25.95 -3.95
C LYS A 169 -7.58 25.80 -5.02
N GLN A 170 -7.52 24.64 -5.68
CA GLN A 170 -6.64 24.39 -6.81
C GLN A 170 -7.25 23.42 -7.82
N GLN A 171 -6.84 23.57 -9.08
CA GLN A 171 -7.17 22.59 -10.12
C GLN A 171 -6.30 21.35 -9.92
N VAL A 172 -6.94 20.21 -9.70
CA VAL A 172 -6.26 18.92 -9.58
C VAL A 172 -6.58 18.07 -10.79
N LYS A 173 -5.53 17.73 -11.55
CA LYS A 173 -5.55 16.67 -12.57
C LYS A 173 -4.43 15.68 -12.27
N ILE A 174 -4.78 14.39 -12.25
CA ILE A 174 -3.94 13.28 -11.80
C ILE A 174 -3.54 12.43 -13.02
N ALA A 175 -2.26 12.14 -13.14
CA ALA A 175 -1.75 11.10 -14.01
C ALA A 175 -1.56 9.81 -13.21
N LEU A 176 -2.39 8.80 -13.48
CA LEU A 176 -2.26 7.47 -12.88
C LEU A 176 -1.22 6.66 -13.67
N VAL A 177 -0.15 6.26 -13.01
CA VAL A 177 0.93 5.45 -13.60
C VAL A 177 0.85 4.03 -13.05
N ILE A 178 0.58 3.07 -13.93
CA ILE A 178 0.51 1.64 -13.62
C ILE A 178 1.65 0.94 -14.34
N CYS A 179 2.47 0.20 -13.59
CA CYS A 179 3.55 -0.61 -14.16
C CYS A 179 3.15 -2.07 -14.19
N THR A 180 3.39 -2.75 -15.31
CA THR A 180 2.97 -4.14 -15.47
C THR A 180 4.00 -5.00 -16.21
N TYR A 181 4.01 -6.30 -15.92
CA TYR A 181 4.82 -7.30 -16.61
C TYR A 181 4.02 -8.60 -16.74
N LYS A 182 3.45 -8.85 -17.93
CA LYS A 182 2.69 -10.09 -18.26
C LYS A 182 1.52 -10.37 -17.31
N ARG A 183 0.72 -9.34 -17.03
CA ARG A 183 -0.42 -9.36 -16.09
C ARG A 183 -1.67 -8.72 -16.70
N GLU A 184 -1.95 -9.06 -17.95
CA GLU A 184 -2.97 -8.44 -18.80
C GLU A 184 -4.36 -8.47 -18.16
N LYS A 185 -4.72 -9.58 -17.50
CA LYS A 185 -6.01 -9.74 -16.82
C LYS A 185 -6.22 -8.73 -15.69
N TYR A 186 -5.16 -8.40 -14.95
CA TYR A 186 -5.25 -7.42 -13.87
C TYR A 186 -5.48 -6.01 -14.42
N ILE A 187 -4.74 -5.64 -15.47
CA ILE A 187 -4.92 -4.37 -16.17
C ILE A 187 -6.33 -4.24 -16.73
N GLN A 188 -6.82 -5.24 -17.46
CA GLN A 188 -8.18 -5.22 -18.02
C GLN A 188 -9.24 -5.04 -16.91
N LYS A 189 -9.12 -5.78 -15.80
CA LYS A 189 -10.03 -5.66 -14.66
C LYS A 189 -10.01 -4.28 -14.04
N ASN A 190 -8.83 -3.72 -13.79
CA ASN A 190 -8.68 -2.41 -13.14
C ASN A 190 -9.19 -1.27 -14.02
N ILE A 191 -8.89 -1.30 -15.32
CA ILE A 191 -9.39 -0.30 -16.28
C ILE A 191 -10.91 -0.39 -16.42
N GLN A 192 -11.46 -1.59 -16.54
CA GLN A 192 -12.91 -1.79 -16.60
C GLN A 192 -13.61 -1.22 -15.36
N LEU A 193 -13.07 -1.52 -14.18
CA LEU A 193 -13.61 -1.05 -12.90
C LEU A 193 -13.57 0.48 -12.80
N LEU A 194 -12.47 1.12 -13.21
CA LEU A 194 -12.33 2.58 -13.24
C LEU A 194 -13.27 3.23 -14.26
N GLY A 195 -13.38 2.65 -15.47
CA GLY A 195 -14.24 3.17 -16.54
C GLY A 195 -15.72 3.16 -16.18
N SER A 196 -16.19 2.10 -15.51
CA SER A 196 -17.55 2.02 -14.95
C SER A 196 -17.78 3.09 -13.87
N HIS A 197 -16.86 3.22 -12.91
CA HIS A 197 -16.98 4.23 -11.84
C HIS A 197 -17.03 5.67 -12.36
N LEU A 198 -16.20 6.02 -13.34
CA LEU A 198 -16.22 7.34 -13.97
C LEU A 198 -17.47 7.58 -14.83
N SER A 199 -18.13 6.51 -15.30
CA SER A 199 -19.42 6.64 -15.97
C SER A 199 -20.52 7.11 -15.02
N GLU A 200 -20.48 6.60 -13.78
CA GLU A 200 -21.41 6.97 -12.71
C GLU A 200 -21.05 8.33 -12.09
N ASN A 201 -19.79 8.77 -12.24
CA ASN A 201 -19.27 10.01 -11.69
C ASN A 201 -18.58 10.88 -12.76
N PRO A 202 -19.32 11.40 -13.76
CA PRO A 202 -18.76 12.09 -14.93
C PRO A 202 -17.97 13.36 -14.58
N GLN A 203 -18.21 13.97 -13.42
CA GLN A 203 -17.49 15.15 -12.93
C GLN A 203 -15.98 14.91 -12.73
N TYR A 204 -15.56 13.66 -12.49
CA TYR A 204 -14.15 13.31 -12.29
C TYR A 204 -13.46 12.82 -13.56
N ARG A 205 -14.21 12.60 -14.66
CA ARG A 205 -13.70 12.00 -15.90
C ARG A 205 -12.49 12.74 -16.48
N ASN A 206 -12.54 14.07 -16.49
CA ASN A 206 -11.47 14.91 -17.06
C ASN A 206 -10.28 15.12 -16.11
N GLN A 207 -10.37 14.61 -14.88
CA GLN A 207 -9.38 14.82 -13.83
C GLN A 207 -8.38 13.66 -13.71
N LEU A 208 -8.56 12.57 -14.47
CA LEU A 208 -7.73 11.37 -14.43
C LEU A 208 -7.36 10.92 -15.84
N GLU A 209 -6.07 10.72 -16.09
CA GLU A 209 -5.57 10.00 -17.29
C GLU A 209 -4.64 8.87 -16.84
N VAL A 210 -4.60 7.77 -17.60
CA VAL A 210 -3.90 6.54 -17.19
C VAL A 210 -2.74 6.23 -18.13
N TRP A 211 -1.54 6.08 -17.57
CA TRP A 211 -0.35 5.55 -18.24
C TRP A 211 -0.13 4.11 -17.79
N ILE A 212 -0.17 3.20 -18.75
CA ILE A 212 0.15 1.79 -18.54
C ILE A 212 1.54 1.56 -19.12
N ILE A 213 2.50 1.33 -18.25
CA ILE A 213 3.89 1.05 -18.62
C ILE A 213 4.07 -0.46 -18.70
N ASP A 214 4.07 -0.98 -19.93
CA ASP A 214 4.15 -2.41 -20.19
C ASP A 214 5.62 -2.85 -20.34
N ASN A 215 6.21 -3.29 -19.22
CA ASN A 215 7.55 -3.87 -19.19
C ASN A 215 7.60 -5.25 -19.87
N GLY A 216 6.45 -5.89 -20.10
CA GLY A 216 6.35 -7.19 -20.76
C GLY A 216 6.35 -7.08 -22.29
N ARG A 217 5.89 -5.94 -22.82
CA ARG A 217 5.62 -5.71 -24.25
C ARG A 217 4.65 -6.76 -24.82
N THR A 218 3.63 -7.09 -24.04
CA THR A 218 2.63 -8.12 -24.34
C THR A 218 1.21 -7.57 -24.42
N LEU A 219 0.97 -6.33 -24.00
CA LEU A 219 -0.33 -5.68 -24.10
C LEU A 219 -0.52 -5.02 -25.47
N ASN A 220 -1.76 -5.11 -25.98
CA ASN A 220 -2.24 -4.28 -27.08
C ASN A 220 -3.33 -3.35 -26.58
N ILE A 221 -3.36 -2.11 -27.07
CA ILE A 221 -4.36 -1.12 -26.64
C ILE A 221 -5.80 -1.55 -27.00
N GLU A 222 -5.97 -2.26 -28.11
CA GLU A 222 -7.25 -2.78 -28.59
C GLU A 222 -7.87 -3.82 -27.63
N ASP A 223 -7.03 -4.52 -26.87
CA ASP A 223 -7.45 -5.51 -25.87
C ASP A 223 -7.82 -4.87 -24.52
N ILE A 224 -7.52 -3.58 -24.33
CA ILE A 224 -7.82 -2.82 -23.11
C ILE A 224 -9.18 -2.15 -23.29
N LYS A 225 -10.23 -2.89 -22.93
CA LYS A 225 -11.61 -2.41 -23.04
C LYS A 225 -11.98 -1.55 -21.83
N ASP A 226 -12.13 -0.25 -22.06
CA ASP A 226 -13.00 0.59 -21.24
C ASP A 226 -14.42 0.50 -21.82
N ILE A 227 -15.36 -0.07 -21.06
CA ILE A 227 -16.73 -0.33 -21.52
C ILE A 227 -17.39 0.94 -22.10
N ASN A 228 -17.03 2.11 -21.58
CA ASN A 228 -17.72 3.36 -21.87
C ASN A 228 -16.81 4.42 -22.51
N ASN A 229 -15.58 4.07 -22.90
CA ASN A 229 -14.58 5.02 -23.43
C ASN A 229 -14.42 6.29 -22.55
N ASN A 230 -14.53 6.12 -21.23
CA ASN A 230 -14.50 7.21 -20.26
C ASN A 230 -13.08 7.63 -19.86
N LEU A 231 -12.12 6.70 -19.96
CA LEU A 231 -10.72 6.89 -19.60
C LEU A 231 -9.89 7.19 -20.84
N LYS A 232 -8.99 8.18 -20.70
CA LYS A 232 -7.89 8.36 -21.63
C LYS A 232 -6.72 7.51 -21.17
N ILE A 233 -6.35 6.54 -21.99
CA ILE A 233 -5.35 5.52 -21.69
C ILE A 233 -4.17 5.67 -22.64
N HIS A 234 -2.97 5.71 -22.08
CA HIS A 234 -1.69 5.76 -22.78
C HIS A 234 -0.95 4.46 -22.49
N LEU A 235 -0.85 3.57 -23.48
CA LEU A 235 -0.10 2.32 -23.36
C LEU A 235 1.31 2.51 -23.90
N ILE A 236 2.32 2.34 -23.04
CA ILE A 236 3.72 2.58 -23.35
C ILE A 236 4.51 1.28 -23.21
N PRO A 237 4.92 0.65 -24.33
CA PRO A 237 5.84 -0.49 -24.28
C PRO A 237 7.19 -0.05 -23.71
N ASN A 238 7.70 -0.79 -22.73
CA ASN A 238 8.93 -0.42 -22.02
C ASN A 238 9.93 -1.58 -21.96
N LYS A 239 11.21 -1.26 -21.80
CA LYS A 239 12.24 -2.26 -21.45
C LYS A 239 12.02 -2.71 -20.01
N ASN A 240 12.15 -4.01 -19.74
CA ASN A 240 12.00 -4.52 -18.37
C ASN A 240 13.21 -4.14 -17.49
N ALA A 241 13.10 -3.00 -16.82
CA ALA A 241 14.01 -2.54 -15.78
C ALA A 241 13.39 -2.68 -14.36
N GLY A 242 12.42 -3.60 -14.21
CA GLY A 242 11.72 -3.86 -12.96
C GLY A 242 10.70 -2.77 -12.59
N GLY A 243 10.23 -2.78 -11.35
CA GLY A 243 9.26 -1.81 -10.83
C GLY A 243 9.80 -0.39 -10.89
N SER A 244 11.03 -0.16 -10.42
CA SER A 244 11.64 1.16 -10.40
C SER A 244 11.77 1.75 -11.81
N GLY A 245 12.15 0.94 -12.80
CA GLY A 245 12.24 1.38 -14.19
C GLY A 245 10.90 1.58 -14.88
N GLY A 246 9.88 0.80 -14.52
CA GLY A 246 8.51 1.04 -14.97
C GLY A 246 7.99 2.39 -14.46
N PHE A 247 8.12 2.63 -13.15
CA PHE A 247 7.63 3.88 -12.55
C PHE A 247 8.44 5.09 -13.02
N ALA A 248 9.77 4.96 -13.16
CA ALA A 248 10.60 6.01 -13.74
C ALA A 248 10.19 6.33 -15.19
N ARG A 249 9.87 5.31 -16.01
CA ARG A 249 9.34 5.53 -17.36
C ARG A 249 8.02 6.29 -17.32
N GLY A 250 7.07 5.88 -16.47
CA GLY A 250 5.80 6.59 -16.36
C GLY A 250 5.95 8.03 -15.88
N MET A 251 6.85 8.28 -14.93
CA MET A 251 7.18 9.65 -14.50
C MET A 251 7.75 10.49 -15.65
N LEU A 252 8.63 9.94 -16.50
CA LEU A 252 9.15 10.62 -17.69
C LEU A 252 8.02 11.04 -18.65
N GLU A 253 7.13 10.12 -18.99
CA GLU A 253 5.99 10.37 -19.89
C GLU A 253 5.06 11.48 -19.37
N VAL A 254 4.83 11.53 -18.06
CA VAL A 254 4.01 12.57 -17.44
C VAL A 254 4.72 13.92 -17.44
N ILE A 255 6.05 13.95 -17.25
CA ILE A 255 6.81 15.21 -17.22
C ILE A 255 6.83 15.91 -18.57
N GLU A 256 6.88 15.15 -19.67
CA GLU A 256 6.72 15.69 -21.04
C GLU A 256 5.38 16.43 -21.20
N ASN A 257 4.37 16.04 -20.43
CA ASN A 257 3.04 16.65 -20.39
C ASN A 257 2.78 17.44 -19.08
N SER A 258 3.84 17.86 -18.36
CA SER A 258 3.74 18.38 -16.99
C SER A 258 2.85 19.62 -16.83
N ASN A 259 2.61 20.39 -17.90
CA ASN A 259 1.71 21.54 -17.85
C ASN A 259 0.23 21.14 -17.72
N GLN A 260 -0.12 19.89 -17.96
CA GLN A 260 -1.50 19.39 -17.89
C GLN A 260 -1.82 18.73 -16.54
N PHE A 261 -0.80 18.21 -15.84
CA PHE A 261 -0.99 17.40 -14.63
C PHE A 261 -0.44 18.11 -13.40
N SER A 262 -1.24 18.11 -12.35
CA SER A 262 -0.84 18.62 -11.04
C SER A 262 -0.12 17.56 -10.21
N HIS A 263 -0.54 16.29 -10.33
CA HIS A 263 -0.11 15.18 -9.50
C HIS A 263 0.12 13.91 -10.32
N ILE A 264 1.04 13.07 -9.85
CA ILE A 264 1.26 11.70 -10.31
C ILE A 264 0.75 10.77 -9.21
N LEU A 265 -0.03 9.76 -9.57
CA LEU A 265 -0.44 8.67 -8.69
C LEU A 265 0.18 7.37 -9.21
N LEU A 266 1.11 6.80 -8.45
CA LEU A 266 1.67 5.47 -8.74
C LEU A 266 0.73 4.39 -8.21
N MET A 267 0.54 3.32 -8.97
CA MET A 267 -0.30 2.20 -8.57
C MET A 267 0.25 0.87 -9.08
N ASP A 268 0.17 -0.18 -8.26
CA ASP A 268 0.46 -1.55 -8.66
C ASP A 268 -0.64 -2.12 -9.57
N ASP A 269 -0.32 -3.12 -10.38
CA ASP A 269 -1.31 -3.77 -11.26
C ASP A 269 -2.14 -4.85 -10.53
N ASP A 270 -1.57 -5.57 -9.57
CA ASP A 270 -2.18 -6.73 -8.88
C ASP A 270 -2.90 -6.39 -7.56
N ILE A 271 -3.30 -5.13 -7.38
CA ILE A 271 -4.11 -4.72 -6.24
C ILE A 271 -5.61 -4.84 -6.52
N LEU A 272 -6.39 -4.91 -5.45
CA LEU A 272 -7.83 -4.70 -5.46
C LEU A 272 -8.13 -3.39 -4.72
N PHE A 273 -9.04 -2.58 -5.24
CA PHE A 273 -9.37 -1.29 -4.63
C PHE A 273 -10.85 -0.96 -4.84
N HIS A 274 -11.37 -0.05 -4.02
CA HIS A 274 -12.67 0.57 -4.24
C HIS A 274 -12.48 1.87 -5.05
N PRO A 275 -13.12 2.06 -6.22
CA PRO A 275 -12.86 3.22 -7.10
C PRO A 275 -13.11 4.60 -6.47
N GLU A 276 -14.00 4.68 -5.47
CA GLU A 276 -14.20 5.89 -4.66
C GLU A 276 -12.91 6.49 -4.08
N ILE A 277 -11.85 5.69 -3.86
CA ILE A 277 -10.58 6.24 -3.35
C ILE A 277 -9.98 7.31 -4.26
N PHE A 278 -10.21 7.24 -5.58
CA PHE A 278 -9.71 8.24 -6.53
C PHE A 278 -10.45 9.57 -6.36
N ASN A 279 -11.76 9.52 -6.12
CA ASN A 279 -12.57 10.71 -5.82
C ASN A 279 -12.06 11.36 -4.53
N ARG A 280 -11.86 10.57 -3.47
CA ARG A 280 -11.37 11.07 -2.17
C ARG A 280 -10.00 11.73 -2.29
N VAL A 281 -9.07 11.12 -3.03
CA VAL A 281 -7.75 11.72 -3.33
C VAL A 281 -7.93 13.06 -4.04
N TRP A 282 -8.74 13.10 -5.10
CA TRP A 282 -8.94 14.31 -5.89
C TRP A 282 -9.54 15.45 -5.06
N VAL A 283 -10.63 15.18 -4.34
CA VAL A 283 -11.31 16.18 -3.49
C VAL A 283 -10.37 16.68 -2.40
N PHE A 284 -9.68 15.78 -1.70
CA PHE A 284 -8.78 16.18 -0.61
C PHE A 284 -7.69 17.13 -1.14
N LEU A 285 -7.04 16.76 -2.24
CA LEU A 285 -6.03 17.60 -2.88
C LEU A 285 -6.62 18.92 -3.39
N SER A 286 -7.83 18.93 -3.93
CA SER A 286 -8.45 20.14 -4.49
C SER A 286 -8.77 21.18 -3.40
N LEU A 287 -9.01 20.73 -2.16
CA LEU A 287 -9.30 21.57 -1.01
C LEU A 287 -8.07 21.89 -0.13
N CYS A 288 -6.92 21.26 -0.36
CA CYS A 288 -5.65 21.60 0.31
C CYS A 288 -5.37 23.11 0.21
N HIS A 289 -4.97 23.73 1.32
CA HIS A 289 -4.80 25.18 1.39
C HIS A 289 -3.33 25.60 1.61
N GLY A 290 -2.99 26.85 1.27
CA GLY A 290 -1.69 27.43 1.58
C GLY A 290 -0.51 26.62 1.04
N LYS A 291 0.51 26.38 1.88
CA LYS A 291 1.69 25.59 1.52
C LYS A 291 1.38 24.11 1.23
N TYR A 292 0.34 23.57 1.86
CA TYR A 292 -0.02 22.16 1.78
C TYR A 292 -0.44 21.72 0.37
N ALA A 293 -1.00 22.64 -0.41
CA ALA A 293 -1.40 22.42 -1.80
C ALA A 293 -0.26 21.89 -2.69
N LYS A 294 1.00 22.18 -2.35
CA LYS A 294 2.19 21.77 -3.11
C LYS A 294 3.14 20.84 -2.34
N GLU A 295 2.94 20.66 -1.05
CA GLU A 295 3.91 19.95 -0.19
C GLU A 295 3.44 18.58 0.30
N ILE A 296 2.16 18.24 0.12
CA ILE A 296 1.60 16.97 0.59
C ILE A 296 1.77 15.87 -0.46
N CYS A 297 2.10 14.67 0.02
CA CYS A 297 1.91 13.42 -0.71
C CYS A 297 0.82 12.59 -0.02
N LEU A 298 0.02 11.87 -0.79
CA LEU A 298 -1.01 10.97 -0.27
C LEU A 298 -0.60 9.52 -0.50
N GLY A 299 -0.58 8.72 0.57
CA GLY A 299 -0.44 7.27 0.49
C GLY A 299 -1.77 6.55 0.66
N SER A 300 -1.72 5.23 0.73
CA SER A 300 -2.87 4.41 1.12
C SER A 300 -2.47 3.34 2.14
N SER A 301 -3.43 3.00 3.00
CA SER A 301 -3.29 1.82 3.85
C SER A 301 -3.35 0.57 2.98
N MET A 302 -2.52 -0.43 3.28
CA MET A 302 -2.61 -1.74 2.64
C MET A 302 -3.37 -2.71 3.55
N LEU A 303 -4.50 -3.22 3.09
CA LEU A 303 -5.25 -4.30 3.73
C LEU A 303 -4.90 -5.63 3.06
N ARG A 304 -5.15 -6.73 3.77
CA ARG A 304 -4.80 -8.07 3.27
C ARG A 304 -5.90 -8.63 2.37
N LEU A 305 -5.54 -9.22 1.23
CA LEU A 305 -6.51 -9.91 0.36
C LEU A 305 -7.14 -11.15 1.01
N ASP A 306 -6.38 -11.89 1.84
CA ASP A 306 -6.84 -13.11 2.51
C ASP A 306 -7.77 -12.84 3.69
N LYS A 307 -7.62 -11.68 4.33
CA LYS A 307 -8.44 -11.19 5.44
C LYS A 307 -8.73 -9.71 5.22
N LYS A 308 -9.73 -9.42 4.39
CA LYS A 308 -10.04 -8.06 3.89
C LYS A 308 -10.33 -7.01 4.95
N TYR A 309 -10.50 -7.37 6.21
CA TYR A 309 -10.64 -6.43 7.33
C TYR A 309 -9.36 -6.15 8.12
N ILE A 310 -8.29 -6.90 7.86
CA ILE A 310 -7.02 -6.73 8.55
C ILE A 310 -6.13 -5.79 7.75
N GLN A 311 -5.71 -4.70 8.39
CA GLN A 311 -4.69 -3.82 7.86
C GLN A 311 -3.31 -4.48 8.01
N HIS A 312 -2.57 -4.58 6.90
CA HIS A 312 -1.16 -4.96 6.94
C HIS A 312 -0.33 -3.81 7.51
N GLU A 313 -0.51 -2.60 6.99
CA GLU A 313 0.10 -1.38 7.50
C GLU A 313 -0.70 -0.15 7.05
N LYS A 314 -0.67 0.93 7.85
CA LYS A 314 -1.17 2.25 7.43
C LYS A 314 -0.14 2.91 6.51
N GLY A 315 1.11 2.87 6.92
CA GLY A 315 2.31 3.25 6.18
C GLY A 315 3.52 2.66 6.92
N ALA A 316 4.73 3.13 6.65
CA ALA A 316 5.91 2.57 7.31
C ALA A 316 7.06 3.58 7.46
N TYR A 317 8.01 3.24 8.32
CA TYR A 317 9.25 4.01 8.48
C TYR A 317 10.49 3.12 8.40
N TRP A 318 11.63 3.71 8.08
CA TRP A 318 12.90 2.99 8.00
C TRP A 318 13.68 3.08 9.30
N ASN A 319 13.74 1.96 10.03
CA ASN A 319 14.59 1.84 11.20
C ASN A 319 16.01 1.42 10.80
N ARG A 320 17.00 2.24 11.18
CA ARG A 320 18.43 2.00 10.84
C ARG A 320 19.02 0.68 11.35
N SER A 321 18.37 0.00 12.30
CA SER A 321 18.81 -1.28 12.86
C SER A 321 17.91 -2.47 12.50
N GLN A 322 16.70 -2.21 12.01
CA GLN A 322 15.68 -3.24 11.75
C GLN A 322 15.16 -3.26 10.30
N GLY A 323 15.39 -2.20 9.52
CA GLY A 323 14.86 -2.04 8.17
C GLY A 323 13.45 -1.48 8.21
N PHE A 324 12.56 -2.03 7.38
CA PHE A 324 11.16 -1.64 7.34
C PHE A 324 10.48 -1.89 8.68
N VAL A 325 9.81 -0.88 9.22
CA VAL A 325 8.92 -1.01 10.37
C VAL A 325 7.53 -0.52 9.95
N PRO A 326 6.55 -1.43 9.84
CA PRO A 326 5.19 -1.05 9.49
C PRO A 326 4.53 -0.30 10.65
N VAL A 327 3.77 0.74 10.32
CA VAL A 327 2.98 1.53 11.25
C VAL A 327 1.57 0.96 11.31
N LYS A 328 1.07 0.75 12.53
CA LYS A 328 -0.28 0.21 12.79
C LYS A 328 -0.58 -1.11 12.06
N GLN A 329 0.35 -2.04 12.18
CA GLN A 329 0.26 -3.37 11.59
C GLN A 329 -0.79 -4.25 12.30
N ASN A 330 -1.47 -5.10 11.52
CA ASN A 330 -2.42 -6.12 11.97
C ASN A 330 -3.66 -5.59 12.72
N MET A 331 -4.11 -4.38 12.41
CA MET A 331 -5.33 -3.83 13.01
C MET A 331 -6.60 -4.40 12.38
N ASP A 332 -7.66 -4.56 13.18
CA ASP A 332 -8.95 -5.06 12.75
C ASP A 332 -9.93 -3.91 12.53
N LEU A 333 -10.03 -3.43 11.29
CA LEU A 333 -10.77 -2.23 10.92
C LEU A 333 -12.30 -2.41 10.98
N ARG A 334 -12.80 -3.60 11.36
CA ARG A 334 -14.21 -3.80 11.74
C ARG A 334 -14.53 -3.16 13.07
N LYS A 335 -13.53 -2.95 13.94
CA LYS A 335 -13.71 -2.42 15.28
C LYS A 335 -13.60 -0.90 15.27
N LEU A 336 -14.60 -0.21 15.81
CA LEU A 336 -14.62 1.25 15.93
C LEU A 336 -13.35 1.79 16.61
N LYS A 337 -12.92 1.17 17.71
CA LYS A 337 -11.71 1.55 18.43
C LYS A 337 -10.46 1.52 17.54
N ASP A 338 -10.27 0.45 16.78
CA ASP A 338 -9.09 0.28 15.91
C ASP A 338 -9.15 1.30 14.76
N THR A 339 -10.33 1.59 14.25
CA THR A 339 -10.56 2.59 13.20
C THR A 339 -10.29 4.02 13.67
N LEU A 340 -10.74 4.40 14.87
CA LEU A 340 -10.41 5.70 15.49
C LEU A 340 -8.93 5.81 15.81
N PHE A 341 -8.35 4.75 16.39
CA PHE A 341 -6.91 4.71 16.63
C PHE A 341 -6.13 4.79 15.32
N ASN A 342 -6.62 4.21 14.21
CA ASN A 342 -5.97 4.33 12.90
C ASN A 342 -5.84 5.78 12.44
N GLU A 343 -6.77 6.67 12.81
CA GLU A 343 -6.75 8.07 12.39
C GLU A 343 -5.66 8.90 13.07
N VAL A 344 -5.23 8.53 14.29
CA VAL A 344 -4.18 9.24 15.03
C VAL A 344 -2.91 9.39 14.18
N ASP A 345 -2.44 10.60 13.94
CA ASP A 345 -1.24 10.81 13.11
C ASP A 345 -0.01 10.19 13.80
N GLU A 346 0.79 9.45 13.02
CA GLU A 346 2.03 8.82 13.45
C GLU A 346 3.13 9.08 12.41
N TYR A 347 4.39 8.96 12.82
CA TYR A 347 5.51 9.18 11.93
C TYR A 347 5.59 8.09 10.84
N ILE A 348 5.58 8.52 9.58
CA ILE A 348 5.67 7.68 8.39
C ILE A 348 6.78 8.25 7.50
N ASP A 349 7.81 7.47 7.18
CA ASP A 349 8.87 7.89 6.25
C ASP A 349 8.48 7.66 4.79
N TYR A 350 7.68 6.62 4.52
CA TYR A 350 7.33 6.23 3.17
C TYR A 350 5.96 5.55 3.10
N SER A 351 5.35 5.61 1.92
CA SER A 351 4.21 4.80 1.52
C SER A 351 4.63 3.91 0.36
N GLY A 352 4.16 2.67 0.35
CA GLY A 352 4.39 1.79 -0.79
C GLY A 352 3.77 2.35 -2.07
N TRP A 353 4.41 2.07 -3.21
CA TRP A 353 3.95 2.50 -4.52
C TRP A 353 2.77 1.71 -5.09
N TRP A 354 2.17 0.81 -4.28
CA TRP A 354 0.88 0.23 -4.60
C TRP A 354 -0.20 1.30 -4.78
N PHE A 355 -0.09 2.42 -4.08
CA PHE A 355 -0.92 3.61 -4.26
C PHE A 355 -0.26 4.83 -3.59
N PHE A 356 0.43 5.67 -4.36
CA PHE A 356 1.14 6.84 -3.85
C PHE A 356 1.02 8.05 -4.78
N CYS A 357 0.37 9.11 -4.30
CA CYS A 357 0.12 10.35 -5.03
C CYS A 357 1.05 11.46 -4.57
N PHE A 358 1.69 12.16 -5.50
CA PHE A 358 2.56 13.28 -5.19
C PHE A 358 2.55 14.34 -6.31
N PRO A 359 2.84 15.62 -6.00
CA PRO A 359 2.89 16.70 -6.99
C PRO A 359 3.93 16.47 -8.11
N VAL A 360 3.57 16.76 -9.37
CA VAL A 360 4.45 16.55 -10.54
C VAL A 360 5.77 17.30 -10.43
N HIS A 361 5.77 18.51 -9.86
CA HIS A 361 6.98 19.35 -9.75
C HIS A 361 8.09 18.71 -8.92
N ILE A 362 7.77 17.75 -8.03
CA ILE A 362 8.74 17.02 -7.22
C ILE A 362 9.78 16.31 -8.09
N ILE A 363 9.40 15.81 -9.28
CA ILE A 363 10.39 15.15 -10.14
C ILE A 363 11.41 16.15 -10.69
N LYS A 364 10.99 17.38 -11.00
CA LYS A 364 11.93 18.45 -11.43
C LYS A 364 12.85 18.87 -10.28
N GLU A 365 12.35 18.92 -9.05
CA GLU A 365 13.13 19.32 -7.86
C GLU A 365 14.09 18.23 -7.37
N HIS A 366 13.65 16.97 -7.38
CA HIS A 366 14.37 15.88 -6.71
C HIS A 366 14.90 14.80 -7.67
N GLY A 367 14.41 14.73 -8.90
CA GLY A 367 14.76 13.70 -9.89
C GLY A 367 13.91 12.43 -9.77
N LEU A 368 14.18 11.48 -10.66
CA LEU A 368 13.52 10.18 -10.76
C LEU A 368 14.01 9.19 -9.69
N PRO A 369 13.32 8.06 -9.48
CA PRO A 369 13.77 6.99 -8.58
C PRO A 369 15.22 6.57 -8.82
N TYR A 370 15.92 6.18 -7.76
CA TYR A 370 17.21 5.52 -7.91
C TYR A 370 17.05 4.20 -8.69
N PRO A 371 17.98 3.82 -9.60
CA PRO A 371 17.81 2.68 -10.51
C PRO A 371 18.04 1.33 -9.84
N PHE A 372 17.20 1.04 -8.85
CA PHE A 372 16.93 -0.32 -8.43
C PHE A 372 16.13 -1.06 -9.50
N PHE A 373 15.97 -2.37 -9.31
CA PHE A 373 15.08 -3.17 -10.15
C PHE A 373 13.72 -3.30 -9.44
N ILE A 374 13.75 -3.72 -8.17
CA ILE A 374 12.61 -3.79 -7.25
C ILE A 374 13.14 -3.57 -5.83
N LYS A 375 12.24 -3.18 -4.90
CA LYS A 375 12.44 -3.02 -3.45
C LYS A 375 13.29 -1.82 -3.07
N VAL A 376 12.87 -1.12 -1.99
CA VAL A 376 13.56 0.03 -1.38
C VAL A 376 13.54 1.28 -2.27
N ASP A 377 13.00 1.20 -3.48
CA ASP A 377 12.76 2.31 -4.40
C ASP A 377 11.71 3.29 -3.86
N ASP A 378 10.61 2.77 -3.34
CA ASP A 378 9.60 3.53 -2.61
C ASP A 378 10.19 4.29 -1.40
N VAL A 379 11.03 3.61 -0.62
CA VAL A 379 11.67 4.18 0.57
C VAL A 379 12.72 5.22 0.22
N GLU A 380 13.56 4.94 -0.78
CA GLU A 380 14.55 5.88 -1.29
C GLU A 380 13.88 7.16 -1.76
N PHE A 381 12.87 7.04 -2.62
CA PHE A 381 12.20 8.18 -3.21
C PHE A 381 11.49 9.02 -2.15
N CYS A 382 10.69 8.40 -1.26
CA CYS A 382 9.99 9.13 -0.19
C CYS A 382 10.97 9.84 0.76
N ARG A 383 12.07 9.17 1.12
CA ARG A 383 13.12 9.77 1.96
C ARG A 383 13.78 10.96 1.27
N ARG A 384 14.06 10.87 -0.03
CA ARG A 384 14.70 11.93 -0.81
C ARG A 384 13.83 13.17 -0.94
N ILE A 385 12.54 12.98 -1.24
CA ILE A 385 11.63 14.12 -1.44
C ILE A 385 11.32 14.80 -0.10
N GLY A 386 11.34 14.06 1.01
CA GLY A 386 11.20 14.60 2.37
C GLY A 386 9.88 15.34 2.62
N LYS A 387 8.84 15.05 1.83
CA LYS A 387 7.52 15.68 1.91
C LYS A 387 6.64 14.97 2.92
N LYS A 388 5.66 15.67 3.49
CA LYS A 388 4.69 15.08 4.44
C LYS A 388 3.80 14.09 3.69
N ILE A 389 3.78 12.85 4.16
CA ILE A 389 2.89 11.81 3.67
C ILE A 389 1.67 11.75 4.58
N ILE A 390 0.48 11.86 3.99
CA ILE A 390 -0.80 11.72 4.68
C ILE A 390 -1.50 10.47 4.15
N ILE A 391 -2.08 9.70 5.06
CA ILE A 391 -2.82 8.48 4.74
C ILE A 391 -4.17 8.55 5.44
N LEU A 392 -5.22 8.75 4.66
CA LEU A 392 -6.58 8.95 5.16
C LEU A 392 -7.26 7.60 5.38
N ASN A 393 -8.02 7.49 6.47
CA ASN A 393 -8.97 6.40 6.61
C ASN A 393 -9.96 6.38 5.42
N GLY A 394 -10.30 5.18 4.96
CA GLY A 394 -11.13 4.97 3.78
C GLY A 394 -10.40 5.13 2.44
N ILE A 395 -9.11 5.49 2.42
CA ILE A 395 -8.22 5.34 1.25
C ILE A 395 -7.32 4.13 1.49
N SER A 396 -7.64 3.03 0.82
CA SER A 396 -6.88 1.79 0.96
C SER A 396 -6.95 0.89 -0.26
N VAL A 397 -5.97 0.01 -0.35
CA VAL A 397 -5.93 -1.09 -1.32
C VAL A 397 -5.86 -2.43 -0.59
N TRP A 398 -6.37 -3.48 -1.21
CA TRP A 398 -6.13 -4.86 -0.79
C TRP A 398 -5.07 -5.49 -1.67
N HIS A 399 -4.07 -6.07 -1.04
CA HIS A 399 -2.98 -6.72 -1.73
C HIS A 399 -2.60 -8.05 -1.06
N GLU A 400 -1.85 -8.89 -1.78
CA GLU A 400 -1.41 -10.18 -1.26
C GLU A 400 -0.47 -9.97 -0.05
N PRO A 401 -0.66 -10.73 1.05
CA PRO A 401 0.21 -10.64 2.22
C PRO A 401 1.68 -10.93 1.87
N PHE A 402 2.58 -10.07 2.34
CA PHE A 402 4.02 -10.15 2.04
C PHE A 402 4.68 -11.42 2.56
N GLU A 403 4.08 -12.06 3.56
CA GLU A 403 4.52 -13.34 4.10
C GLU A 403 4.54 -14.46 3.05
N ASN A 404 3.72 -14.36 2.00
CA ASN A 404 3.68 -15.29 0.88
C ASN A 404 4.80 -15.04 -0.14
N LYS A 405 5.37 -13.83 -0.19
CA LYS A 405 6.32 -13.39 -1.23
C LYS A 405 7.79 -13.57 -0.84
N LYS A 406 8.11 -14.25 0.28
CA LYS A 406 9.50 -14.47 0.73
C LYS A 406 10.19 -15.54 -0.12
N ASN A 407 11.25 -15.16 -0.82
CA ASN A 407 12.11 -16.06 -1.55
C ASN A 407 13.55 -15.48 -1.66
N PRO A 408 14.53 -16.27 -2.12
CA PRO A 408 15.93 -15.83 -2.19
C PRO A 408 16.18 -14.61 -3.09
N SER A 409 15.38 -14.40 -4.14
CA SER A 409 15.59 -13.25 -5.06
C SER A 409 15.10 -11.94 -4.44
N ILE A 410 13.98 -11.96 -3.73
CA ILE A 410 13.48 -10.81 -2.97
C ILE A 410 14.48 -10.39 -1.89
N GLU A 411 15.04 -11.36 -1.15
CA GLU A 411 16.07 -11.09 -0.14
C GLU A 411 17.33 -10.48 -0.78
N TYR A 412 17.78 -10.98 -1.94
CA TYR A 412 18.91 -10.40 -2.67
C TYR A 412 18.71 -8.90 -2.93
N TYR A 413 17.54 -8.51 -3.49
CA TYR A 413 17.27 -7.10 -3.81
C TYR A 413 17.15 -6.25 -2.54
N TYR A 414 16.42 -6.74 -1.54
CA TYR A 414 16.30 -6.06 -0.26
C TYR A 414 17.67 -5.79 0.38
N PHE A 415 18.54 -6.81 0.47
CA PHE A 415 19.86 -6.65 1.07
C PHE A 415 20.76 -5.72 0.29
N ARG A 416 20.87 -5.91 -1.02
CA ARG A 416 21.71 -5.03 -1.85
C ARG A 416 21.23 -3.58 -1.77
N ASN A 417 19.94 -3.35 -1.96
CA ASN A 417 19.39 -1.99 -2.03
C ASN A 417 19.37 -1.33 -0.65
N SER A 418 19.16 -2.07 0.45
CA SER A 418 19.28 -1.52 1.80
C SER A 418 20.70 -1.05 2.13
N MET A 419 21.73 -1.77 1.69
CA MET A 419 23.13 -1.34 1.84
C MET A 419 23.42 -0.06 1.05
N ILE A 420 22.86 0.07 -0.15
CA ILE A 420 22.95 1.29 -0.98
C ILE A 420 22.23 2.44 -0.28
N TYR A 421 20.98 2.23 0.14
CA TYR A 421 20.17 3.21 0.85
C TYR A 421 20.88 3.72 2.13
N HIS A 422 21.44 2.81 2.93
CA HIS A 422 22.23 3.19 4.09
C HIS A 422 23.49 4.00 3.73
N SER A 423 24.12 3.69 2.61
CA SER A 423 25.28 4.43 2.11
C SER A 423 24.92 5.85 1.66
N LEU A 424 23.74 6.04 1.08
CA LEU A 424 23.26 7.32 0.58
C LEU A 424 22.75 8.26 1.68
N TYR A 425 21.98 7.74 2.64
CA TYR A 425 21.24 8.58 3.61
C TYR A 425 21.77 8.53 5.05
N PHE A 426 22.66 7.58 5.36
CA PHE A 426 23.20 7.39 6.71
C PHE A 426 24.71 7.13 6.68
N GLU A 427 25.44 7.75 5.75
CA GLU A 427 26.86 7.49 5.49
C GLU A 427 27.71 7.50 6.76
N GLN A 428 27.54 8.55 7.57
CA GLN A 428 28.29 8.78 8.81
C GLN A 428 27.93 7.77 9.89
N GLU A 429 26.64 7.45 10.06
CA GLU A 429 26.20 6.52 11.09
C GLU A 429 26.37 5.06 10.69
N PHE A 430 26.47 4.75 9.39
CA PHE A 430 26.60 3.40 8.85
C PHE A 430 28.06 2.93 8.80
N SER A 431 28.73 2.92 9.96
CA SER A 431 30.10 2.44 10.11
C SER A 431 30.32 1.01 9.58
N ARG A 432 31.58 0.65 9.28
CA ARG A 432 31.98 -0.71 8.85
C ARG A 432 31.44 -1.82 9.74
N ILE A 433 31.49 -1.65 11.06
CA ILE A 433 30.99 -2.63 12.03
C ILE A 433 29.46 -2.80 11.89
N LYS A 434 28.72 -1.70 11.75
CA LYS A 434 27.27 -1.76 11.57
C LYS A 434 26.89 -2.38 10.22
N ALA A 435 27.61 -2.07 9.15
CA ALA A 435 27.42 -2.67 7.83
C ALA A 435 27.68 -4.18 7.85
N ILE A 436 28.77 -4.62 8.48
CA ILE A 436 29.09 -6.04 8.65
C ILE A 436 28.03 -6.73 9.52
N LYS A 437 27.54 -6.08 10.58
CA LYS A 437 26.45 -6.61 11.40
C LYS A 437 25.14 -6.72 10.60
N TRP A 438 24.83 -5.74 9.76
CA TRP A 438 23.66 -5.72 8.88
C TRP A 438 23.69 -6.89 7.88
N PHE A 439 24.89 -7.23 7.39
CA PHE A 439 25.12 -8.36 6.50
C PHE A 439 25.13 -9.72 7.24
N LEU A 440 25.95 -9.88 8.28
CA LEU A 440 26.18 -11.18 8.94
C LEU A 440 24.98 -11.66 9.75
N LYS A 441 24.26 -10.78 10.43
CA LYS A 441 23.13 -11.19 11.30
C LYS A 441 22.04 -11.97 10.53
N PRO A 442 21.48 -11.47 9.42
CA PRO A 442 20.50 -12.22 8.63
C PRO A 442 21.13 -13.43 7.93
N LEU A 443 22.36 -13.32 7.40
CA LEU A 443 23.04 -14.45 6.78
C LEU A 443 23.19 -15.63 7.74
N LEU A 444 23.66 -15.39 8.97
CA LEU A 444 23.82 -16.42 10.00
C LEU A 444 22.47 -17.03 10.40
N ARG A 445 21.41 -16.23 10.45
CA ARG A 445 20.05 -16.75 10.67
C ARG A 445 19.68 -17.76 9.58
N GLU A 446 19.84 -17.41 8.31
CA GLU A 446 19.50 -18.30 7.19
C GLU A 446 20.36 -19.56 7.17
N LEU A 447 21.66 -19.45 7.48
CA LEU A 447 22.55 -20.60 7.64
C LEU A 447 22.09 -21.56 8.75
N PHE A 448 21.73 -21.04 9.91
CA PHE A 448 21.22 -21.87 11.00
C PHE A 448 19.84 -22.46 10.69
N CYS A 449 19.07 -21.81 9.83
CA CYS A 449 17.78 -22.26 9.33
C CYS A 449 17.87 -23.24 8.13
N TYR A 450 19.08 -23.63 7.71
CA TYR A 450 19.38 -24.47 6.54
C TYR A 450 18.97 -23.87 5.19
N ARG A 451 18.66 -22.56 5.17
CA ARG A 451 18.29 -21.83 3.96
C ARG A 451 19.54 -21.33 3.24
N TYR A 452 20.33 -22.30 2.77
CA TYR A 452 21.64 -22.05 2.18
C TYR A 452 21.56 -21.26 0.87
N GLU A 453 20.50 -21.41 0.07
CA GLU A 453 20.34 -20.62 -1.15
C GLU A 453 19.99 -19.17 -0.82
N THR A 454 19.13 -18.95 0.18
CA THR A 454 18.89 -17.60 0.69
C THR A 454 20.17 -16.96 1.22
N ALA A 455 21.01 -17.70 1.97
CA ALA A 455 22.31 -17.20 2.44
C ALA A 455 23.28 -16.87 1.27
N LYS A 456 23.32 -17.69 0.21
CA LYS A 456 24.10 -17.40 -1.01
C LYS A 456 23.60 -16.14 -1.71
N SER A 457 22.29 -15.91 -1.76
CA SER A 457 21.71 -14.66 -2.27
C SER A 457 22.18 -13.44 -1.49
N ILE A 458 22.27 -13.51 -0.15
CA ILE A 458 22.78 -12.41 0.68
C ILE A 458 24.26 -12.13 0.39
N ILE A 459 25.09 -13.18 0.22
CA ILE A 459 26.49 -13.04 -0.22
C ILE A 459 26.55 -12.32 -1.58
N LYS A 460 25.79 -12.80 -2.56
CA LYS A 460 25.75 -12.24 -3.92
C LYS A 460 25.33 -10.77 -3.90
N ALA A 461 24.31 -10.42 -3.12
CA ALA A 461 23.84 -9.05 -2.92
C ALA A 461 24.94 -8.14 -2.39
N THR A 462 25.69 -8.62 -1.40
CA THR A 462 26.79 -7.87 -0.77
C THR A 462 27.97 -7.71 -1.72
N VAL A 463 28.32 -8.76 -2.49
CA VAL A 463 29.34 -8.68 -3.55
C VAL A 463 28.95 -7.66 -4.61
N ASP A 464 27.71 -7.70 -5.09
CA ASP A 464 27.24 -6.78 -6.13
C ASP A 464 27.11 -5.34 -5.62
N PHE A 465 26.84 -5.13 -4.33
CA PHE A 465 26.96 -3.81 -3.69
C PHE A 465 28.41 -3.30 -3.71
N LEU A 466 29.39 -4.12 -3.32
CA LEU A 466 30.80 -3.72 -3.28
C LEU A 466 31.40 -3.41 -4.66
N LYS A 467 30.84 -3.96 -5.75
CA LYS A 467 31.21 -3.61 -7.13
C LYS A 467 30.86 -2.15 -7.50
N GLY A 468 29.99 -1.50 -6.74
CA GLY A 468 29.66 -0.10 -6.88
C GLY A 468 28.57 0.23 -7.91
N PRO A 469 28.24 1.52 -8.07
CA PRO A 469 27.09 2.00 -8.84
C PRO A 469 27.17 1.70 -10.34
N HIS A 470 28.36 1.76 -10.96
CA HIS A 470 28.46 1.46 -12.39
C HIS A 470 28.10 0.00 -12.69
N ALA A 471 28.48 -0.95 -11.83
CA ALA A 471 28.10 -2.35 -11.99
C ALA A 471 26.59 -2.58 -11.75
N LEU A 472 25.94 -1.74 -10.94
CA LEU A 472 24.49 -1.77 -10.73
C LEU A 472 23.74 -1.55 -12.05
N VAL A 473 24.19 -0.58 -12.85
CA VAL A 473 23.50 -0.13 -14.07
C VAL A 473 24.12 -0.64 -15.38
N ALA A 474 25.30 -1.27 -15.34
CA ALA A 474 25.97 -1.78 -16.55
C ALA A 474 25.37 -3.09 -17.10
N ASN A 475 24.62 -3.83 -16.28
CA ASN A 475 24.05 -5.11 -16.69
C ASN A 475 22.68 -4.92 -17.37
N HIS A 476 22.35 -5.79 -18.33
CA HIS A 476 20.98 -5.92 -18.80
C HIS A 476 20.09 -6.34 -17.61
N PRO A 477 19.17 -5.47 -17.14
CA PRO A 477 18.48 -5.66 -15.86
C PRO A 477 17.68 -6.95 -15.81
N GLU A 478 17.06 -7.35 -16.93
CA GLU A 478 16.30 -8.59 -17.05
C GLU A 478 17.19 -9.85 -16.94
N GLU A 479 18.36 -9.86 -17.58
CA GLU A 479 19.30 -10.98 -17.49
C GLU A 479 19.81 -11.14 -16.06
N LYS A 480 20.13 -10.01 -15.41
CA LYS A 480 20.52 -10.02 -14.00
C LYS A 480 19.39 -10.57 -13.13
N HIS A 481 18.16 -10.18 -13.39
CA HIS A 481 16.99 -10.70 -12.68
C HIS A 481 16.85 -12.22 -12.87
N LYS A 482 16.96 -12.74 -14.11
CA LYS A 482 16.96 -14.18 -14.40
C LYS A 482 18.04 -14.92 -13.60
N GLN A 483 19.27 -14.38 -13.54
CA GLN A 483 20.36 -14.96 -12.75
C GLN A 483 20.15 -14.91 -11.23
N VAL A 484 19.36 -13.97 -10.72
CA VAL A 484 19.04 -13.86 -9.28
C VAL A 484 17.87 -14.77 -8.91
N CYS A 485 16.96 -15.04 -9.85
CA CYS A 485 15.81 -15.92 -9.67
C CYS A 485 16.14 -17.42 -9.86
N GLN A 486 17.35 -17.76 -10.31
CA GLN A 486 17.84 -19.14 -10.31
C GLN A 486 18.10 -19.60 -8.88
N SER A 487 17.14 -20.29 -8.28
CA SER A 487 17.25 -20.90 -6.95
C SER A 487 16.55 -22.25 -6.89
N GLU A 488 17.07 -23.15 -6.04
CA GLU A 488 16.49 -24.46 -5.74
C GLU A 488 15.45 -24.42 -4.60
N GLU A 489 15.41 -23.35 -3.78
CA GLU A 489 14.38 -23.13 -2.75
C GLU A 489 13.05 -22.67 -3.38
N LYS A 490 12.46 -23.50 -4.24
CA LYS A 490 11.17 -23.25 -4.88
C LYS A 490 10.04 -23.90 -4.09
N THR A 491 8.96 -23.14 -3.87
CA THR A 491 7.74 -23.66 -3.26
C THR A 491 7.01 -24.61 -4.20
N SER A 492 6.45 -25.68 -3.64
CA SER A 492 5.55 -26.60 -4.33
C SER A 492 4.33 -26.91 -3.45
N ARG A 493 3.19 -27.22 -4.08
CA ARG A 493 1.96 -27.64 -3.36
C ARG A 493 2.09 -29.03 -2.75
N ASN A 494 2.84 -29.91 -3.42
CA ASN A 494 3.11 -31.27 -2.98
C ASN A 494 4.61 -31.42 -2.73
N PRO A 495 5.12 -30.91 -1.61
CA PRO A 495 6.51 -31.15 -1.23
C PRO A 495 6.72 -32.64 -0.92
N ASP A 496 7.92 -33.16 -1.18
CA ASP A 496 8.25 -34.58 -0.93
C ASP A 496 8.09 -35.01 0.55
N LEU A 497 8.08 -34.05 1.47
CA LEU A 497 7.81 -34.26 2.90
C LEU A 497 6.34 -33.97 3.19
N CYS A 498 5.66 -34.95 3.79
CA CYS A 498 4.27 -34.80 4.20
C CYS A 498 4.08 -33.69 5.24
N PHE A 499 3.03 -32.89 5.06
CA PHE A 499 2.63 -31.91 6.05
C PHE A 499 1.93 -32.57 7.25
N VAL A 500 2.37 -32.26 8.46
CA VAL A 500 1.80 -32.72 9.73
C VAL A 500 1.48 -31.52 10.62
N TYR A 501 0.19 -31.23 10.76
CA TYR A 501 -0.31 -30.03 11.45
C TYR A 501 0.21 -29.89 12.90
N LYS A 502 0.28 -30.99 13.65
CA LYS A 502 0.81 -31.00 15.02
C LYS A 502 2.24 -30.46 15.10
N LYS A 503 3.13 -30.90 14.18
CA LYS A 503 4.53 -30.45 14.12
C LYS A 503 4.64 -28.97 13.76
N TYR A 504 3.75 -28.48 12.90
CA TYR A 504 3.70 -27.05 12.56
C TYR A 504 3.42 -26.21 13.81
N TRP A 505 2.41 -26.55 14.61
CA TRP A 505 2.08 -25.81 15.82
C TRP A 505 3.11 -25.93 16.93
N GLU A 506 3.64 -27.15 17.16
CA GLU A 506 4.77 -27.35 18.08
C GLU A 506 5.95 -26.45 17.71
N SER A 507 6.18 -26.21 16.42
CA SER A 507 7.23 -25.34 15.91
C SER A 507 6.94 -23.84 16.08
N VAL A 508 5.68 -23.42 15.94
CA VAL A 508 5.23 -22.04 16.22
C VAL A 508 5.39 -21.72 17.71
N GLU A 509 4.94 -22.62 18.58
CA GLU A 509 4.95 -22.43 20.04
C GLU A 509 6.31 -22.73 20.67
N LYS A 510 7.26 -23.27 19.90
CA LYS A 510 8.57 -23.69 20.41
C LYS A 510 9.29 -22.53 21.11
N THR A 511 9.69 -22.76 22.35
CA THR A 511 10.52 -21.87 23.17
C THR A 511 11.81 -22.60 23.57
N GLU A 512 12.80 -21.85 24.04
CA GLU A 512 14.06 -22.43 24.52
C GLU A 512 14.52 -21.83 25.84
N SER A 513 15.14 -22.66 26.69
CA SER A 513 15.78 -22.21 27.93
C SER A 513 17.13 -21.52 27.65
N LYS A 514 17.65 -20.76 28.63
CA LYS A 514 18.98 -20.12 28.52
C LYS A 514 20.09 -21.16 28.25
N LEU A 515 20.03 -22.31 28.90
CA LEU A 515 21.00 -23.40 28.73
C LEU A 515 20.90 -24.03 27.33
N HIS A 516 19.69 -24.29 26.84
CA HIS A 516 19.49 -24.79 25.48
C HIS A 516 20.04 -23.81 24.44
N ARG A 517 19.73 -22.52 24.60
CA ARG A 517 20.24 -21.45 23.74
C ARG A 517 21.78 -21.39 23.75
N PHE A 518 22.40 -21.54 24.92
CA PHE A 518 23.85 -21.55 25.06
C PHE A 518 24.48 -22.68 24.23
N TRP A 519 24.02 -23.93 24.41
CA TRP A 519 24.52 -25.08 23.65
C TRP A 519 24.25 -24.95 22.15
N ARG A 520 23.07 -24.45 21.79
CA ARG A 520 22.71 -24.21 20.39
C ARG A 520 23.67 -23.20 19.75
N LEU A 521 24.00 -22.10 20.42
CA LEU A 521 24.95 -21.12 19.88
C LEU A 521 26.38 -21.65 19.86
N LEU A 522 26.83 -22.30 20.93
CA LEU A 522 28.18 -22.89 21.04
C LEU A 522 28.46 -23.90 19.93
N THR A 523 27.44 -24.67 19.54
CA THR A 523 27.55 -25.72 18.51
C THR A 523 27.22 -25.24 17.10
N LEU A 524 27.12 -23.92 16.88
CA LEU A 524 26.70 -23.32 15.60
C LEU A 524 25.36 -23.90 15.11
N ASN A 525 24.38 -23.97 16.00
CA ASN A 525 23.06 -24.56 15.79
C ASN A 525 23.11 -26.04 15.41
N GLY A 526 24.06 -26.78 15.99
CA GLY A 526 24.26 -28.21 15.77
C GLY A 526 25.24 -28.56 14.65
N HIS A 527 25.77 -27.59 13.89
CA HIS A 527 26.73 -27.88 12.81
C HIS A 527 28.07 -28.43 13.32
N LEU A 528 28.44 -28.17 14.58
CA LEU A 528 29.63 -28.75 15.23
C LEU A 528 29.35 -30.08 15.95
N LEU A 529 28.10 -30.52 16.04
CA LEU A 529 27.76 -31.79 16.69
C LEU A 529 28.04 -32.97 15.75
N PRO A 530 28.52 -34.12 16.27
CA PRO A 530 28.54 -35.39 15.54
C PRO A 530 27.16 -35.84 15.05
N ASP A 531 27.11 -36.62 13.97
CA ASP A 531 25.85 -37.09 13.35
C ASP A 531 24.98 -37.95 14.26
N TRP A 532 25.59 -38.74 15.16
CA TRP A 532 24.86 -39.58 16.11
C TRP A 532 24.08 -38.79 17.17
N LEU A 533 24.31 -37.47 17.28
CA LEU A 533 23.49 -36.59 18.12
C LEU A 533 22.27 -36.03 17.39
N PHE A 534 22.13 -36.21 16.07
CA PHE A 534 20.94 -35.76 15.35
C PHE A 534 19.78 -36.73 15.57
N PHE A 535 18.55 -36.22 15.54
CA PHE A 535 17.37 -37.07 15.67
C PHE A 535 17.17 -37.95 14.42
N GLU A 536 16.64 -39.15 14.64
CA GLU A 536 16.22 -40.08 13.57
C GLU A 536 14.98 -39.57 12.83
N ASP A 537 14.86 -39.96 11.56
CA ASP A 537 13.86 -39.49 10.59
C ASP A 537 13.17 -40.69 9.93
N ASP A 538 12.86 -41.71 10.73
CA ASP A 538 12.43 -43.03 10.23
C ASP A 538 10.91 -43.14 10.19
N THR A 539 10.19 -42.31 10.96
CA THR A 539 8.74 -42.18 10.98
C THR A 539 8.26 -40.74 10.83
N LEU A 540 7.02 -40.56 10.34
CA LEU A 540 6.36 -39.26 10.29
C LEU A 540 6.13 -38.62 11.69
N SER A 541 6.38 -39.33 12.79
CA SER A 541 6.29 -38.76 14.14
C SER A 541 7.64 -38.30 14.71
N ASP A 542 8.75 -38.71 14.09
CA ASP A 542 10.08 -38.55 14.66
C ASP A 542 10.60 -37.11 14.64
N LYS A 543 11.58 -36.83 15.50
CA LYS A 543 12.16 -35.48 15.65
C LYS A 543 13.17 -35.12 14.54
N GLY A 544 13.55 -36.06 13.68
CA GLY A 544 14.53 -35.88 12.60
C GLY A 544 14.07 -35.00 11.44
N TYR A 545 12.77 -34.71 11.36
CA TYR A 545 12.23 -33.64 10.52
C TYR A 545 11.35 -32.67 11.32
N SER A 546 11.32 -31.42 10.85
CA SER A 546 10.51 -30.35 11.43
C SER A 546 9.73 -29.61 10.36
N ILE A 547 8.57 -29.09 10.74
CA ILE A 547 7.74 -28.23 9.89
C ILE A 547 7.72 -26.85 10.51
N VAL A 548 7.99 -25.81 9.73
CA VAL A 548 8.09 -24.42 10.21
C VAL A 548 7.23 -23.51 9.34
N PRO A 549 6.70 -22.39 9.88
CA PRO A 549 6.10 -21.36 9.06
C PRO A 549 7.10 -20.82 8.03
N SER A 550 6.69 -20.73 6.76
CA SER A 550 7.50 -20.19 5.67
C SER A 550 8.07 -18.80 5.97
N ASN A 551 7.29 -17.97 6.67
CA ASN A 551 7.61 -16.58 6.98
C ASN A 551 8.35 -16.36 8.31
N ASN A 552 8.34 -17.35 9.21
CA ASN A 552 8.77 -17.21 10.60
C ASN A 552 9.62 -18.41 11.09
N GLY A 553 10.48 -18.95 10.21
CA GLY A 553 11.49 -19.91 10.62
C GLY A 553 12.51 -19.32 11.59
N ARG A 554 12.76 -20.02 12.71
CA ARG A 554 13.76 -19.63 13.72
C ARG A 554 14.84 -20.71 13.85
N PRO A 555 16.10 -20.35 14.13
CA PRO A 555 17.18 -21.32 14.34
C PRO A 555 16.90 -22.43 15.36
N LEU A 556 16.09 -22.14 16.39
CA LEU A 556 15.72 -23.12 17.40
C LEU A 556 14.81 -24.25 16.84
N ASN A 557 14.13 -24.00 15.73
CA ASN A 557 13.27 -25.00 15.08
C ASN A 557 14.09 -26.06 14.34
N THR A 558 15.31 -25.72 13.94
CA THR A 558 16.16 -26.58 13.10
C THR A 558 17.25 -27.31 13.89
N PHE A 559 17.41 -27.03 15.19
CA PHE A 559 18.48 -27.64 16.00
C PHE A 559 18.36 -29.17 16.07
N ARG A 560 19.41 -29.88 15.62
CA ARG A 560 19.54 -31.37 15.57
C ARG A 560 18.55 -32.08 14.63
N VAL A 561 18.00 -31.35 13.66
CA VAL A 561 17.06 -31.86 12.66
C VAL A 561 17.81 -32.10 11.34
N LYS A 562 17.45 -33.13 10.57
CA LYS A 562 18.08 -33.43 9.27
C LYS A 562 17.40 -32.72 8.10
N LYS A 563 16.06 -32.57 8.14
CA LYS A 563 15.26 -31.92 7.10
C LYS A 563 14.20 -30.99 7.69
N VAL A 564 13.94 -29.88 7.01
CA VAL A 564 12.94 -28.90 7.45
C VAL A 564 12.02 -28.56 6.29
N LEU A 565 10.72 -28.72 6.51
CA LEU A 565 9.67 -28.26 5.59
C LEU A 565 9.21 -26.86 6.02
N TYR A 566 9.51 -25.86 5.20
CA TYR A 566 8.95 -24.51 5.35
C TYR A 566 7.60 -24.50 4.65
N TYR A 567 6.53 -24.24 5.40
CA TYR A 567 5.16 -24.42 4.94
C TYR A 567 4.31 -23.17 5.15
N ASN A 568 3.50 -22.84 4.15
CA ASN A 568 2.51 -21.79 4.20
C ASN A 568 1.11 -22.41 4.33
N LEU A 569 0.44 -22.18 5.46
CA LEU A 569 -0.90 -22.72 5.71
C LEU A 569 -1.97 -22.18 4.75
N THR A 570 -1.81 -20.94 4.28
CA THR A 570 -2.80 -20.27 3.44
C THR A 570 -2.72 -20.77 2.00
N THR A 571 -1.51 -20.83 1.42
CA THR A 571 -1.33 -21.29 0.04
C THR A 571 -1.22 -22.81 -0.08
N GLN A 572 -1.04 -23.52 1.05
CA GLN A 572 -0.75 -24.95 1.12
C GLN A 572 0.51 -25.35 0.35
N GLU A 573 1.45 -24.41 0.22
CA GLU A 573 2.71 -24.61 -0.47
C GLU A 573 3.86 -24.64 0.53
N GLY A 574 4.90 -25.42 0.19
CA GLY A 574 6.12 -25.46 0.99
C GLY A 574 7.34 -25.83 0.19
N PHE A 575 8.50 -25.67 0.82
CA PHE A 575 9.79 -26.08 0.26
C PHE A 575 10.63 -26.75 1.35
N ILE A 576 11.52 -27.64 0.92
CA ILE A 576 12.31 -28.46 1.83
C ILE A 576 13.76 -27.98 1.80
N VAL A 577 14.34 -27.84 2.98
CA VAL A 577 15.77 -27.63 3.14
C VAL A 577 16.38 -28.76 3.96
N LYS A 578 17.66 -29.02 3.72
CA LYS A 578 18.38 -30.16 4.32
C LYS A 578 19.62 -29.66 5.04
N PHE A 579 19.95 -30.29 6.16
CA PHE A 579 21.21 -30.03 6.86
C PHE A 579 22.41 -30.42 5.99
N CYS A 580 23.39 -29.53 5.86
CA CYS A 580 24.64 -29.81 5.15
C CYS A 580 25.83 -29.04 5.74
N ARG A 581 26.72 -29.73 6.47
CA ARG A 581 27.93 -29.13 7.07
C ARG A 581 28.84 -28.48 6.03
N ARG A 582 29.07 -29.16 4.90
CA ARG A 582 29.97 -28.68 3.84
C ARG A 582 29.49 -27.35 3.29
N GLU A 583 28.19 -27.26 2.97
CA GLU A 583 27.58 -26.01 2.47
C GLU A 583 27.62 -24.91 3.53
N PHE A 584 27.27 -25.23 4.78
CA PHE A 584 27.33 -24.28 5.90
C PHE A 584 28.70 -23.65 6.04
N PHE A 585 29.77 -24.46 6.17
CA PHE A 585 31.12 -23.93 6.39
C PHE A 585 31.67 -23.22 5.16
N ARG A 586 31.34 -23.70 3.95
CA ARG A 586 31.71 -23.00 2.70
C ARG A 586 31.17 -21.58 2.69
N ILE A 587 29.87 -21.40 2.92
CA ILE A 587 29.23 -20.07 2.92
C ILE A 587 29.72 -19.24 4.11
N PHE A 588 29.85 -19.84 5.30
CA PHE A 588 30.33 -19.15 6.48
C PHE A 588 31.74 -18.57 6.29
N ILE A 589 32.67 -19.35 5.74
CA ILE A 589 34.04 -18.88 5.42
C ILE A 589 33.99 -17.78 4.36
N SER A 590 33.19 -17.93 3.30
CA SER A 590 32.98 -16.87 2.30
C SER A 590 32.43 -15.59 2.93
N ALA A 591 31.53 -15.70 3.91
CA ALA A 591 30.96 -14.56 4.63
C ALA A 591 32.01 -13.84 5.48
N LEU A 592 32.89 -14.58 6.16
CA LEU A 592 34.01 -14.00 6.92
C LEU A 592 35.00 -13.27 6.01
N TRP A 593 35.34 -13.87 4.87
CA TRP A 593 36.19 -13.21 3.87
C TRP A 593 35.54 -11.94 3.31
N LEU A 594 34.24 -12.00 3.00
CA LEU A 594 33.52 -10.83 2.51
C LEU A 594 33.41 -9.73 3.58
N ALA A 595 33.23 -10.09 4.85
CA ALA A 595 33.27 -9.12 5.95
C ALA A 595 34.63 -8.42 6.05
N LEU A 596 35.74 -9.15 5.84
CA LEU A 596 37.08 -8.55 5.75
C LEU A 596 37.20 -7.60 4.55
N LEU A 597 36.69 -7.99 3.38
CA LEU A 597 36.64 -7.11 2.21
C LEU A 597 35.81 -5.85 2.47
N MET A 598 34.66 -5.97 3.15
CA MET A 598 33.86 -4.82 3.57
C MET A 598 34.64 -3.88 4.49
N MET A 599 35.47 -4.39 5.40
CA MET A 599 36.32 -3.54 6.26
C MET A 599 37.27 -2.64 5.45
N ILE A 600 37.67 -3.09 4.25
CA ILE A 600 38.62 -2.39 3.38
C ILE A 600 37.88 -1.47 2.38
N GLN A 601 36.88 -2.01 1.68
CA GLN A 601 36.30 -1.36 0.50
C GLN A 601 35.10 -0.45 0.81
N LEU A 602 34.41 -0.64 1.94
CA LEU A 602 33.11 -0.02 2.18
C LEU A 602 33.10 1.51 2.02
N GLU A 603 34.07 2.22 2.59
CA GLU A 603 34.09 3.70 2.54
C GLU A 603 34.28 4.22 1.11
N ARG A 604 35.08 3.52 0.30
CA ARG A 604 35.22 3.84 -1.14
C ARG A 604 33.91 3.58 -1.86
N THR A 605 33.28 2.44 -1.63
CA THR A 605 32.00 2.07 -2.27
C THR A 605 30.89 3.06 -1.92
N LYS A 606 30.77 3.48 -0.66
CA LYS A 606 29.80 4.50 -0.23
C LYS A 606 29.94 5.80 -1.01
N ARG A 607 31.17 6.32 -1.08
CA ARG A 607 31.47 7.56 -1.83
C ARG A 607 31.10 7.42 -3.30
N GLN A 608 31.43 6.30 -3.94
CA GLN A 608 31.03 6.07 -5.34
C GLN A 608 29.51 6.17 -5.52
N TYR A 609 28.72 5.56 -4.63
CA TYR A 609 27.26 5.65 -4.69
C TYR A 609 26.78 7.10 -4.55
N ILE A 610 27.31 7.85 -3.58
CA ILE A 610 26.99 9.27 -3.35
C ILE A 610 27.35 10.11 -4.60
N ASP A 611 28.56 9.95 -5.12
CA ASP A 611 29.07 10.69 -6.29
C ASP A 611 28.23 10.42 -7.55
N SER A 612 27.72 9.18 -7.70
CA SER A 612 26.89 8.77 -8.84
C SER A 612 25.42 9.19 -8.72
N PHE A 613 24.99 9.65 -7.55
CA PHE A 613 23.58 9.75 -7.18
C PHE A 613 22.79 10.65 -8.14
N THR A 614 23.23 11.90 -8.29
CA THR A 614 22.59 12.90 -9.15
C THR A 614 22.49 12.46 -10.61
N LYS A 615 23.49 11.71 -11.11
CA LYS A 615 23.45 11.16 -12.46
C LYS A 615 22.34 10.12 -12.58
N PHE A 616 22.26 9.20 -11.63
CA PHE A 616 21.35 8.05 -11.70
C PHE A 616 19.89 8.38 -11.44
N THR A 617 19.61 9.51 -10.80
CA THR A 617 18.25 10.04 -10.64
C THR A 617 17.86 11.04 -11.74
N SER A 618 18.74 11.30 -12.72
CA SER A 618 18.46 12.26 -13.79
C SER A 618 17.55 11.68 -14.89
N PRO A 619 16.72 12.50 -15.55
CA PRO A 619 15.94 12.10 -16.72
C PRO A 619 16.81 11.50 -17.85
N ASN A 620 17.90 12.18 -18.21
CA ASN A 620 18.82 11.76 -19.26
C ASN A 620 19.43 10.36 -19.01
N PHE A 621 19.74 10.03 -17.75
CA PHE A 621 20.18 8.68 -17.41
C PHE A 621 19.09 7.65 -17.68
N TRP A 622 17.85 7.91 -17.24
CA TRP A 622 16.74 6.97 -17.41
C TRP A 622 16.33 6.82 -18.88
N GLU A 623 16.32 7.90 -19.65
CA GLU A 623 16.10 7.88 -21.10
C GLU A 623 17.11 6.97 -21.80
N THR A 624 18.40 7.11 -21.46
CA THR A 624 19.46 6.25 -21.99
C THR A 624 19.31 4.81 -21.51
N TYR A 625 19.06 4.60 -20.22
CA TYR A 625 19.03 3.27 -19.59
C TYR A 625 17.85 2.42 -20.08
N LEU A 626 16.71 3.08 -20.35
CA LEU A 626 15.50 2.47 -20.88
C LEU A 626 15.49 2.40 -22.41
N GLU A 627 16.53 2.90 -23.09
CA GLU A 627 16.64 2.93 -24.55
C GLU A 627 15.45 3.65 -25.20
N ILE A 628 15.05 4.78 -24.60
CA ILE A 628 13.98 5.62 -25.15
C ILE A 628 14.52 6.28 -26.42
N ALA A 629 13.87 6.05 -27.56
CA ALA A 629 14.26 6.71 -28.80
C ALA A 629 14.23 8.24 -28.60
N PRO A 630 15.26 8.98 -29.03
CA PRO A 630 15.21 10.43 -28.99
C PRO A 630 14.01 10.87 -29.82
N GLN A 631 13.00 11.43 -29.17
CA GLN A 631 11.87 12.01 -29.88
C GLN A 631 12.44 13.14 -30.76
N SER A 632 12.19 13.08 -32.07
CA SER A 632 12.51 14.17 -32.99
C SER A 632 12.01 15.48 -32.37
N SER A 633 12.91 16.44 -32.16
CA SER A 633 12.68 17.79 -31.66
C SER A 633 11.25 18.29 -31.89
N LYS A 634 10.37 18.11 -30.90
CA LYS A 634 9.09 18.83 -30.77
C LYS A 634 9.25 20.11 -29.94
N TYR A 635 10.47 20.41 -29.52
CA TYR A 635 10.83 21.63 -28.82
C TYR A 635 11.23 22.68 -29.86
N GLY A 636 10.24 23.48 -30.28
CA GLY A 636 10.51 24.81 -30.82
C GLY A 636 11.01 25.71 -29.69
N GLU A 637 11.97 26.56 -30.04
CA GLU A 637 12.56 27.64 -29.24
C GLU A 637 11.53 28.51 -28.51
#